data_AF-A0A957PD06-F1
#
_entry.id   AF-A0A957PD06-F1
#
_cell.length_a   1.000
_cell.length_b   1.000
_cell.length_c   1.000
_cell.angle_alpha   90.00
_cell.angle_beta   90.00
_cell.angle_gamma   90.00
#
_symmetry.space_group_name_H-M   'P 1'
#
loop_
_entity.id
_entity.type
_entity.pdbx_description
1 polymer ?
#
loop_
_entity_poly.entity_id
_entity_poly.type
_entity_poly.pdbx_seq_one_letter_code
_entity_poly.pdbx_strand_id
1 'polypeptide(L)'
;MGIPILLDQYTVPNRGTFELKVNRSVEIRVTAEEARRMAKRWLLDEISYMMTATEPTLVLSKRAAWRVPAILTASHVGHVGAA
;
A
#
# COMPACT_ATOMS: atom_id res chain seq x y z
N MET A 1 0.31 -12.11 12.15
CA MET A 1 0.45 -11.71 10.74
C MET A 1 1.31 -10.46 10.69
N GLY A 2 2.33 -10.41 9.83
CA GLY A 2 3.22 -9.25 9.66
C GLY A 2 2.78 -8.37 8.49
N ILE A 3 3.01 -7.06 8.59
CA ILE A 3 2.68 -6.09 7.53
C ILE A 3 3.93 -5.93 6.64
N PRO A 4 3.80 -6.04 5.30
CA PRO A 4 4.93 -5.82 4.40
C PRO A 4 5.35 -4.35 4.43
N ILE A 5 6.67 -4.12 4.44
CA ILE A 5 7.28 -2.79 4.33
C ILE A 5 7.97 -2.73 2.97
N LEU A 6 7.62 -1.73 2.16
CA LEU A 6 8.25 -1.48 0.87
C LEU A 6 9.25 -0.34 1.01
N LEU A 7 10.50 -0.61 0.64
CA LEU A 7 11.57 0.36 0.62
C LEU A 7 11.66 0.94 -0.78
N ASP A 8 11.31 2.21 -0.91
CA ASP A 8 11.41 2.93 -2.17
C ASP A 8 12.67 3.81 -2.16
N GLN A 9 13.27 4.03 -3.33
CA GLN A 9 14.50 4.84 -3.53
C GLN A 9 15.85 4.22 -3.13
N TYR A 10 15.96 2.89 -3.04
CA TYR A 10 17.26 2.22 -2.90
C TYR A 10 17.78 1.73 -4.25
N THR A 11 19.03 2.08 -4.58
CA THR A 11 19.71 1.53 -5.76
C THR A 11 20.23 0.14 -5.38
N VAL A 12 19.50 -0.90 -5.77
CA VAL A 12 19.91 -2.29 -5.56
C VAL A 12 20.89 -2.70 -6.67
N PRO A 13 22.08 -3.22 -6.35
CA PRO A 13 23.00 -3.72 -7.37
C PRO A 13 22.41 -4.96 -8.07
N ASN A 14 22.66 -5.08 -9.38
CA ASN A 14 22.10 -6.15 -10.23
C ASN A 14 22.60 -7.56 -9.84
N ARG A 15 23.78 -7.67 -9.21
CA ARG A 15 24.34 -8.91 -8.63
C ARG A 15 25.23 -8.59 -7.43
N GLY A 16 25.31 -9.52 -6.47
CA GLY A 16 26.18 -9.44 -5.30
C GLY A 16 25.42 -9.35 -3.97
N THR A 17 26.16 -9.11 -2.89
CA THR A 17 25.60 -8.94 -1.53
C THR A 17 25.19 -7.48 -1.32
N PHE A 18 23.93 -7.26 -0.93
CA PHE A 18 23.42 -5.96 -0.54
C PHE A 18 23.16 -5.94 0.97
N GLU A 19 24.01 -5.23 1.72
CA GLU A 19 23.80 -5.00 3.15
C GLU A 19 22.92 -3.76 3.35
N LEU A 20 21.76 -3.96 3.97
CA LEU A 20 20.82 -2.90 4.28
C LEU A 20 20.71 -2.70 5.80
N LYS A 21 21.22 -1.58 6.30
CA LYS A 21 21.03 -1.16 7.69
C LYS A 21 19.98 -0.05 7.76
N VAL A 22 18.74 -0.42 8.08
CA VAL A 22 17.64 0.54 8.25
C VAL A 22 17.64 1.06 9.68
N ASN A 23 18.31 2.20 9.93
CA ASN A 23 18.28 2.89 11.22
C ASN A 23 17.45 4.17 11.14
N ARG A 24 16.15 4.03 10.88
CA ARG A 24 15.21 5.17 10.82
C ARG A 24 14.08 4.99 11.83
N SER A 25 13.90 6.00 12.67
CA SER A 25 12.67 6.17 13.45
C SER A 25 11.64 6.86 12.57
N VAL A 26 10.46 6.27 12.47
CA VAL A 26 9.36 6.76 11.64
C VAL A 26 8.12 6.84 12.50
N GLU A 27 7.55 8.03 12.58
CA GLU A 27 6.27 8.25 13.27
C GLU A 27 5.11 7.82 12.36
N ILE A 28 4.37 6.79 12.77
CA ILE A 28 3.15 6.34 12.11
C ILE A 28 1.96 6.98 12.84
N ARG A 29 1.33 7.98 12.23
CA ARG A 29 0.21 8.73 12.83
C ARG A 29 -1.17 8.14 12.54
N VAL A 30 -1.25 7.32 11.50
CA VAL A 30 -2.49 6.70 11.02
C VAL A 30 -2.21 5.21 10.95
N THR A 31 -3.11 4.39 11.48
CA THR A 31 -2.99 2.94 11.40
C THR A 31 -3.24 2.44 9.97
N ALA A 32 -2.83 1.21 9.67
CA ALA A 32 -3.12 0.59 8.37
C ALA A 32 -4.64 0.58 8.10
N GLU A 33 -5.44 0.15 9.08
CA GLU A 33 -6.89 0.06 8.92
C GLU A 33 -7.54 1.44 8.73
N GLU A 34 -7.09 2.47 9.44
CA GLU A 34 -7.58 3.83 9.21
C GLU A 34 -7.26 4.32 7.79
N ALA A 35 -6.03 4.07 7.31
CA ALA A 35 -5.65 4.43 5.95
C ALA A 35 -6.50 3.70 4.91
N ARG A 36 -6.75 2.40 5.12
CA ARG A 36 -7.63 1.59 4.28
C ARG A 36 -9.05 2.15 4.27
N ARG A 37 -9.60 2.50 5.43
CA ARG A 37 -10.96 3.04 5.58
C ARG A 37 -11.10 4.40 4.90
N MET A 38 -10.10 5.27 5.05
CA MET A 38 -10.06 6.57 4.37
C MET A 38 -10.04 6.41 2.85
N ALA A 39 -9.15 5.55 2.33
CA ALA A 39 -9.07 5.26 0.91
C ALA A 39 -10.37 4.64 0.38
N LYS A 40 -10.94 3.65 1.08
CA LYS A 40 -12.22 3.02 0.70
C LYS A 40 -13.34 4.05 0.60
N ARG A 41 -13.45 4.94 1.59
CA ARG A 41 -14.49 5.97 1.60
C ARG A 41 -14.33 6.92 0.43
N TRP A 42 -13.13 7.41 0.17
CA TRP A 42 -12.87 8.28 -0.97
C TRP A 42 -13.16 7.60 -2.31
N LEU A 43 -12.77 6.33 -2.49
CA LEU A 43 -13.09 5.56 -3.70
C LEU A 43 -14.61 5.43 -3.91
N LEU A 44 -15.35 5.17 -2.84
CA LEU A 44 -16.80 5.05 -2.87
C LEU A 44 -17.49 6.39 -3.20
N ASP A 45 -17.06 7.46 -2.55
CA ASP A 45 -17.72 8.76 -2.61
C ASP A 45 -17.36 9.52 -3.90
N GLU A 46 -16.13 9.38 -4.41
CA GLU A 46 -15.58 10.24 -5.48
C GLU A 46 -15.32 9.52 -6.81
N ILE A 47 -15.15 8.18 -6.81
CA ILE A 47 -14.85 7.43 -8.03
C ILE A 47 -16.00 6.49 -8.43
N SER A 48 -16.25 5.46 -7.63
CA SER A 48 -17.25 4.44 -7.93
C SER A 48 -17.49 3.51 -6.75
N TYR A 49 -18.75 3.13 -6.54
CA TYR A 49 -19.15 2.08 -5.61
C TYR A 49 -18.61 0.70 -5.98
N MET A 50 -18.16 0.52 -7.22
CA MET A 50 -17.56 -0.73 -7.69
C MET A 50 -16.09 -0.87 -7.26
N MET A 51 -15.49 0.18 -6.70
CA MET A 51 -14.10 0.15 -6.24
C MET A 51 -14.00 -0.12 -4.74
N THR A 52 -12.97 -0.85 -4.34
CA THR A 52 -12.67 -1.10 -2.93
C THR A 52 -11.17 -1.00 -2.65
N ALA A 53 -10.84 -0.77 -1.38
CA ALA A 53 -9.48 -0.69 -0.89
C ALA A 53 -9.04 -2.01 -0.26
N THR A 54 -7.86 -2.49 -0.66
CA THR A 54 -7.27 -3.73 -0.15
C THR A 54 -6.27 -3.46 0.97
N GLU A 55 -5.55 -4.50 1.39
CA GLU A 55 -4.57 -4.43 2.47
C GLU A 55 -3.49 -3.36 2.18
N PRO A 56 -3.27 -2.41 3.10
CA PRO A 56 -2.22 -1.41 2.98
C PRO A 56 -0.82 -2.00 3.12
N THR A 57 0.14 -1.38 2.44
CA THR A 57 1.58 -1.64 2.61
C THR A 57 2.25 -0.37 3.10
N LEU A 58 3.09 -0.46 4.12
CA LEU A 58 3.84 0.70 4.60
C LEU A 58 5.01 0.96 3.64
N VAL A 59 5.02 2.13 3.00
CA VAL A 59 6.11 2.52 2.10
C VAL A 59 7.02 3.51 2.81
N LEU A 60 8.31 3.17 2.90
CA LEU A 60 9.35 4.03 3.43
C LEU A 60 10.13 4.64 2.27
N SER A 61 9.84 5.90 1.98
CA SER A 61 10.50 6.71 0.93
C SER A 61 11.06 7.99 1.57
N LYS A 62 10.96 9.16 0.88
CA LYS A 62 11.23 10.48 1.50
C LYS A 62 10.38 10.75 2.75
N ARG A 63 9.16 10.21 2.77
CA ARG A 63 8.24 10.19 3.92
C ARG A 63 7.63 8.80 4.02
N ALA A 64 7.24 8.40 5.22
CA ALA A 64 6.49 7.17 5.40
C ALA A 64 5.02 7.40 5.08
N ALA A 65 4.44 6.52 4.27
CA ALA A 65 3.05 6.60 3.86
C ALA A 65 2.46 5.20 3.70
N TRP A 66 1.15 5.08 3.94
CA TRP A 66 0.40 3.89 3.60
C TRP A 66 0.07 3.91 2.12
N ARG A 67 0.57 2.91 1.39
CA ARG A 67 0.10 2.62 0.04
C ARG A 67 -1.08 1.66 0.16
N VAL A 68 -2.26 2.13 -0.25
CA VAL A 68 -3.48 1.33 -0.24
C VAL A 68 -3.86 1.00 -1.68
N PRO A 69 -3.75 -0.26 -2.13
CA PRO A 69 -4.17 -0.61 -3.47
C PRO A 69 -5.69 -0.50 -3.62
N ALA A 70 -6.11 0.06 -4.74
CA ALA A 70 -7.51 0.09 -5.15
C ALA A 70 -7.76 -1.01 -6.17
N ILE A 71 -8.86 -1.74 -6.00
CA ILE A 71 -9.30 -2.75 -6.96
C ILE A 71 -10.70 -2.41 -7.45
N LEU A 72 -10.94 -2.70 -8.73
CA LEU A 72 -12.27 -2.64 -9.32
C LEU A 72 -12.95 -3.99 -9.14
N THR A 73 -14.20 -3.98 -8.73
CA THR A 73 -15.03 -5.18 -8.58
C THR A 73 -16.29 -5.07 -9.42
N ALA A 74 -16.69 -6.17 -10.05
CA ALA A 74 -17.94 -6.26 -10.79
C ALA A 74 -18.76 -7.43 -10.28
N SER A 75 -20.07 -7.25 -10.10
CA SER A 75 -20.96 -8.28 -9.55
C SER A 75 -20.92 -9.62 -10.28
N HIS A 76 -20.62 -9.60 -11.58
CA HIS A 76 -20.57 -10.79 -12.44
C HIS A 76 -19.16 -11.43 -12.55
N VAL A 77 -18.09 -10.77 -12.07
CA VAL A 77 -16.69 -11.25 -12.23
C VAL A 77 -15.90 -11.25 -10.91
N GLY A 78 -16.35 -10.54 -9.89
CA GLY A 78 -15.53 -10.28 -8.70
C GLY A 78 -14.45 -9.26 -9.01
N HIS A 79 -13.18 -9.57 -8.70
CA HIS A 79 -12.05 -8.66 -8.93
C HIS A 79 -11.73 -8.56 -10.43
N VAL A 80 -11.76 -7.34 -10.97
CA VAL A 80 -11.43 -7.08 -12.37
C VAL A 80 -9.91 -6.95 -12.54
N GLY A 81 -9.36 -7.61 -13.55
CA GLY A 81 -7.93 -7.51 -13.89
C GLY A 81 -6.98 -8.30 -12.99
N ALA A 82 -7.49 -9.24 -12.19
CA ALA A 82 -6.70 -10.10 -11.30
C ALA A 82 -6.09 -11.34 -12.00
N ALA A 83 -5.79 -11.25 -13.30
CA ALA A 83 -5.25 -12.34 -14.11
C ALA A 83 -3.73 -12.52 -13.91
#